data_AF-A0A2G2HIQ1-F1
#
_entry.id   AF-A0A2G2HIQ1-F1
#
_cell.length_a   1.000
_cell.length_b   1.000
_cell.length_c   1.000
_cell.angle_alpha   90.00
_cell.angle_beta   90.00
_cell.angle_gamma   90.00
#
_symmetry.space_group_name_H-M   'P 1'
#
loop_
_entity.id
_entity.type
_entity.pdbx_description
1 polymer ?
#
loop_
_entity_poly.entity_id
_entity_poly.type
_entity_poly.pdbx_seq_one_letter_code
_entity_poly.pdbx_strand_id
1 'polypeptide(L)'
;MEELFEKAFPGGFTKRDEANAIVLYAFRNTFLENLHAGEHSELLNDDKYSRITQDEMKKLMIESSEKIENLLLMRETNQDKYLQYVKGTGMMFCNEWER
;
A
#
# COMPACT_ATOMS: atom_id res chain seq x y z
N MET A 1 13.17 -15.65 12.30
CA MET A 1 11.90 -15.09 11.81
C MET A 1 11.28 -14.19 12.87
N GLU A 2 11.22 -14.64 14.12
CA GLU A 2 10.72 -13.86 15.26
C GLU A 2 11.54 -12.58 15.52
N GLU A 3 12.88 -12.66 15.55
CA GLU A 3 13.75 -11.46 15.66
C GLU A 3 13.52 -10.43 14.53
N LEU A 4 13.31 -10.89 13.30
CA LEU A 4 13.04 -10.00 12.17
C LEU A 4 11.68 -9.31 12.31
N PHE A 5 10.69 -10.05 12.82
CA PHE A 5 9.37 -9.52 13.07
C PHE A 5 9.39 -8.50 14.21
N GLU A 6 10.08 -8.77 15.31
CA GLU A 6 10.21 -7.84 16.44
C GLU A 6 10.98 -6.59 16.04
N LYS A 7 12.03 -6.74 15.22
CA LYS A 7 12.75 -5.59 14.66
C LYS A 7 11.86 -4.73 13.75
N ALA A 8 11.02 -5.35 12.92
CA ALA A 8 10.14 -4.63 12.01
C ALA A 8 8.91 -4.02 12.71
N PHE A 9 8.45 -4.66 13.77
CA PHE A 9 7.27 -4.27 14.54
C PHE A 9 7.60 -4.22 16.03
N PRO A 10 8.41 -3.24 16.48
CA PRO A 10 8.71 -3.10 17.90
C PRO A 10 7.42 -2.84 18.68
N GLY A 11 7.17 -3.63 19.73
CA GLY A 11 5.92 -3.59 20.49
C GLY A 11 4.75 -4.33 19.84
N GLY A 12 4.99 -5.08 18.76
CA GLY A 12 4.00 -5.90 18.08
C GLY A 12 3.33 -5.21 16.89
N PHE A 13 2.53 -5.98 16.14
CA PHE A 13 1.83 -5.52 14.95
C PHE A 13 0.53 -4.78 15.30
N THR A 14 0.48 -3.50 14.98
CA THR A 14 -0.61 -2.59 15.33
C THR A 14 -1.64 -2.46 14.20
N LYS A 15 -2.73 -1.73 14.46
CA LYS A 15 -3.70 -1.37 13.42
C LYS A 15 -3.16 -0.37 12.40
N ARG A 16 -2.20 0.47 12.78
CA ARG A 16 -1.53 1.37 11.85
C ARG A 16 -0.62 0.59 10.90
N ASP A 17 0.08 -0.43 11.38
CA ASP A 17 0.86 -1.34 10.54
C ASP A 17 -0.01 -2.09 9.53
N GLU A 18 -1.15 -2.59 9.99
CA GLU A 18 -2.16 -3.24 9.14
C GLU A 18 -2.65 -2.27 8.05
N ALA A 19 -2.98 -1.03 8.42
CA ALA A 19 -3.39 0.00 7.47
C ALA A 19 -2.29 0.34 6.46
N ASN A 20 -1.04 0.48 6.90
CA ASN A 20 0.10 0.75 6.02
C ASN A 20 0.28 -0.38 4.99
N ALA A 21 0.19 -1.64 5.43
CA ALA A 21 0.28 -2.79 4.54
C ALA A 21 -0.88 -2.85 3.52
N ILE A 22 -2.10 -2.54 3.95
CA ILE A 22 -3.28 -2.48 3.05
C ILE A 22 -3.10 -1.37 2.01
N VAL A 23 -2.66 -0.18 2.42
CA VAL A 23 -2.43 0.96 1.51
C VAL A 23 -1.32 0.64 0.51
N LEU A 24 -0.21 0.04 0.98
CA LEU A 24 0.85 -0.42 0.09
C LEU A 24 0.30 -1.41 -0.96
N TYR A 25 -0.52 -2.39 -0.54
CA TYR A 25 -1.13 -3.36 -1.45
C TYR A 25 -2.05 -2.72 -2.49
N ALA A 26 -2.81 -1.70 -2.10
CA ALA A 26 -3.72 -0.99 -3.00
C ALA A 26 -2.99 -0.16 -4.07
N PHE A 27 -1.85 0.45 -3.72
CA PHE A 27 -1.19 1.45 -4.58
C PHE A 27 0.07 0.97 -5.29
N ARG A 28 0.72 -0.12 -4.85
CA ARG A 28 1.94 -0.63 -5.49
C ARG A 28 1.63 -1.64 -6.60
N ASN A 29 2.42 -1.59 -7.66
CA ASN A 29 2.26 -2.41 -8.86
C ASN A 29 0.89 -2.21 -9.55
N THR A 30 0.33 -1.00 -9.48
CA THR A 30 -0.95 -0.62 -10.09
C THR A 30 -0.81 0.62 -10.98
N PHE A 31 -1.92 1.11 -11.51
CA PHE A 31 -1.99 2.30 -12.34
C PHE A 31 -1.22 3.52 -11.78
N LEU A 32 -1.22 3.75 -10.45
CA LEU A 32 -0.52 4.91 -9.87
C LEU A 32 0.99 4.91 -10.17
N GLU A 33 1.64 3.75 -10.01
CA GLU A 33 3.08 3.60 -10.24
C GLU A 33 3.40 3.76 -11.74
N ASN A 34 2.52 3.25 -12.61
CA ASN A 34 2.64 3.44 -14.06
C ASN A 34 2.42 4.89 -14.50
N LEU A 35 1.49 5.60 -13.85
CA LEU A 35 1.20 7.01 -14.11
C LEU A 35 2.42 7.89 -13.83
N HIS A 36 3.25 7.49 -12.84
CA HIS A 36 4.45 8.22 -12.42
C HIS A 36 5.76 7.49 -12.77
N ALA A 37 5.78 6.65 -13.81
CA ALA A 37 6.98 5.89 -14.19
C ALA A 37 8.10 6.70 -14.89
N GLY A 38 7.84 7.98 -15.20
CA GLY A 38 8.78 8.87 -15.88
C GLY A 38 9.86 9.47 -14.97
N GLU A 39 10.78 10.22 -15.57
CA GLU A 39 11.80 10.97 -14.83
C GLU A 39 11.20 12.21 -14.15
N HIS A 40 11.77 12.59 -13.00
CA HIS A 40 11.39 13.82 -12.32
C HIS A 40 11.69 15.04 -13.22
N SER A 41 10.77 16.01 -13.23
CA SER A 41 10.92 17.30 -13.90
C SER A 41 10.69 18.42 -12.90
N GLU A 42 11.49 19.48 -12.96
CA GLU A 42 11.33 20.68 -12.10
C GLU A 42 9.96 21.34 -12.26
N LEU A 43 9.27 21.15 -13.40
CA LEU A 43 7.90 21.64 -13.61
C LEU A 43 6.91 21.05 -12.60
N LEU A 44 7.15 19.83 -12.14
CA LEU A 44 6.28 19.13 -11.19
C LEU A 44 6.39 19.71 -9.76
N ASN A 45 7.32 20.63 -9.51
CA ASN A 45 7.40 21.39 -8.25
C ASN A 45 6.32 22.47 -8.14
N ASP A 46 5.65 22.85 -9.24
CA ASP A 46 4.46 23.69 -9.22
C ASP A 46 3.21 22.80 -9.37
N ASP A 47 2.34 22.81 -8.35
CA ASP A 47 1.10 22.03 -8.26
C ASP A 47 0.16 22.21 -9.48
N LYS A 48 0.34 23.28 -10.26
CA LYS A 48 -0.42 23.48 -11.50
C LYS A 48 -0.11 22.43 -12.56
N TYR A 49 1.11 21.90 -12.57
CA TYR A 49 1.61 20.92 -13.54
C TYR A 49 1.69 19.50 -12.97
N SER A 50 1.45 19.33 -11.67
CA SER A 50 1.38 18.03 -10.99
C SER A 50 -0.07 17.72 -10.60
N ARG A 51 -0.87 17.25 -11.56
CA ARG A 51 -2.30 16.94 -11.35
C ARG A 51 -2.69 15.58 -11.91
N ILE A 52 -3.39 14.82 -11.07
CA ILE A 52 -4.16 13.64 -11.49
C ILE A 52 -5.51 14.16 -12.00
N THR A 53 -5.82 13.87 -13.26
CA THR A 53 -7.12 14.20 -13.88
C THR A 53 -8.25 13.39 -13.26
N GLN A 54 -9.50 13.78 -13.51
CA GLN A 54 -10.65 13.04 -12.98
C GLN A 54 -10.72 11.59 -13.48
N ASP A 55 -10.37 11.35 -14.76
CA ASP A 55 -10.38 10.01 -15.32
C ASP A 55 -9.26 9.13 -14.73
N GLU A 56 -8.07 9.70 -14.52
CA GLU A 56 -6.97 9.02 -13.85
C GLU A 56 -7.32 8.72 -12.39
N MET A 57 -7.94 9.67 -11.67
CA MET A 57 -8.39 9.46 -10.30
C MET A 57 -9.45 8.36 -10.22
N LYS A 58 -10.43 8.36 -11.12
CA LYS A 58 -11.45 7.32 -11.20
C LYS A 58 -10.82 5.95 -11.44
N LYS A 59 -9.87 5.85 -12.36
CA LYS A 59 -9.16 4.60 -12.64
C LYS A 59 -8.37 4.11 -11.42
N LEU A 60 -7.63 5.01 -10.76
CA LEU A 60 -6.90 4.73 -9.52
C LEU A 60 -7.83 4.16 -8.44
N MET A 61 -8.98 4.79 -8.22
CA MET A 61 -9.96 4.35 -7.21
C MET A 61 -10.52 2.97 -7.52
N ILE A 62 -10.88 2.70 -8.78
CA ILE A 62 -11.42 1.39 -9.20
C ILE A 62 -10.38 0.30 -8.93
N GLU A 63 -9.15 0.44 -9.45
CA GLU A 63 -8.11 -0.58 -9.27
C GLU A 63 -7.76 -0.79 -7.78
N SER A 64 -7.65 0.30 -7.01
CA SER A 64 -7.36 0.22 -5.57
C SER A 64 -8.48 -0.50 -4.82
N SER A 65 -9.74 -0.22 -5.16
CA SER A 65 -10.90 -0.85 -4.53
C SER A 65 -11.00 -2.34 -4.84
N GLU A 66 -10.66 -2.77 -6.06
CA GLU A 66 -10.60 -4.19 -6.45
C GLU A 66 -9.53 -4.95 -5.65
N LYS A 67 -8.37 -4.32 -5.42
CA LYS A 67 -7.33 -4.88 -4.54
C LYS A 67 -7.84 -5.02 -3.11
N ILE A 68 -8.45 -3.98 -2.57
CA ILE A 68 -8.98 -4.01 -1.19
C ILE A 68 -10.08 -5.08 -1.06
N GLU A 69 -10.98 -5.22 -2.03
CA GLU A 69 -11.98 -6.28 -2.06
C GLU A 69 -11.34 -7.67 -1.94
N ASN A 70 -10.27 -7.95 -2.70
CA ASN A 70 -9.55 -9.21 -2.60
C ASN A 70 -8.95 -9.45 -1.20
N LEU A 71 -8.45 -8.42 -0.53
CA LEU A 71 -7.98 -8.54 0.87
C LEU A 71 -9.13 -8.79 1.85
N LEU A 72 -10.27 -8.12 1.66
CA LEU A 72 -11.46 -8.31 2.52
C LEU A 72 -12.01 -9.73 2.38
N LEU A 73 -12.15 -10.22 1.15
CA LEU A 73 -12.55 -11.60 0.87
C LEU A 73 -11.55 -12.59 1.47
N MET A 74 -10.25 -12.34 1.37
CA MET A 74 -9.22 -13.16 2.01
C MET A 74 -9.38 -13.17 3.53
N ARG A 75 -9.64 -12.02 4.15
CA ARG A 75 -9.86 -11.90 5.60
C ARG A 75 -11.07 -12.70 6.06
N GLU A 76 -12.14 -12.71 5.28
CA GLU A 76 -13.39 -13.42 5.60
C GLU A 76 -13.28 -14.93 5.38
N THR A 77 -12.56 -15.36 4.34
CA THR A 77 -12.47 -16.79 3.95
C THR A 77 -11.27 -17.51 4.55
N ASN A 78 -10.18 -16.80 4.85
CA ASN A 78 -8.96 -17.36 5.40
C ASN A 78 -8.14 -16.30 6.16
N GLN A 79 -8.48 -16.14 7.44
CA GLN A 79 -7.88 -15.15 8.32
C GLN A 79 -6.36 -15.31 8.49
N ASP A 80 -5.85 -16.55 8.55
CA ASP A 80 -4.42 -16.82 8.70
C ASP A 80 -3.63 -16.36 7.48
N LYS A 81 -4.15 -16.65 6.27
CA LYS A 81 -3.55 -16.20 5.01
C LYS A 81 -3.55 -14.68 4.90
N TYR A 82 -4.65 -14.04 5.30
CA TYR A 82 -4.72 -12.57 5.38
C TYR A 82 -3.65 -12.00 6.31
N LEU A 83 -3.56 -12.52 7.54
CA LEU A 83 -2.58 -12.07 8.53
C LEU A 83 -1.14 -12.28 8.06
N GLN A 84 -0.84 -13.44 7.46
CA GLN A 84 0.46 -13.72 6.87
C GLN A 84 0.79 -12.70 5.78
N TYR A 85 -0.18 -12.36 4.94
CA TYR A 85 0.00 -11.42 3.84
C TYR A 85 0.30 -10.00 4.34
N VAL A 86 -0.56 -9.43 5.21
CA VAL A 86 -0.40 -8.05 5.69
C VAL A 86 0.83 -7.89 6.58
N LYS A 87 1.13 -8.87 7.44
CA LYS A 87 2.35 -8.85 8.26
C LYS A 87 3.61 -8.98 7.42
N GLY A 88 3.64 -9.93 6.47
CA GLY A 88 4.79 -10.12 5.59
C GLY A 88 5.06 -8.87 4.74
N THR A 89 4.01 -8.30 4.17
CA THR A 89 4.06 -7.07 3.37
C THR A 89 4.53 -5.88 4.20
N GLY A 90 3.92 -5.66 5.37
CA GLY A 90 4.32 -4.59 6.29
C GLY A 90 5.78 -4.73 6.74
N MET A 91 6.23 -5.96 7.02
CA MET A 91 7.60 -6.23 7.47
C MET A 91 8.62 -5.88 6.39
N MET A 92 8.30 -6.18 5.12
CA MET A 92 9.20 -5.98 3.99
C MET A 92 9.27 -4.53 3.52
N PHE A 93 8.16 -3.79 3.56
CA PHE A 93 8.04 -2.52 2.86
C PHE A 93 7.58 -1.33 3.71
N CYS A 94 7.05 -1.57 4.91
CA CYS A 94 6.46 -0.53 5.76
C CYS A 94 7.14 -0.40 7.13
N ASN A 95 8.26 -1.12 7.38
CA ASN A 95 8.94 -1.14 8.68
C ASN A 95 9.54 0.22 9.10
N GLU A 96 9.79 1.10 8.13
CA GLU A 96 10.28 2.48 8.32
C GLU A 96 9.16 3.53 8.22
N TRP A 97 7.91 3.12 8.02
CA TRP A 97 6.77 4.03 7.94
C TRP A 97 6.28 4.41 9.34
N GLU A 98 5.53 5.51 9.42
CA GLU A 98 4.88 5.94 10.66
C GLU A 98 3.90 4.86 11.19
N ARG A 99 4.07 4.50 12.47
CA ARG A 99 3.34 3.47 13.21
C ARG A 99 2.32 4.06 14.17
#